data_AF-A0A9D3VEE3-F1
#
_entry.id   AF-A0A9D3VEE3-F1
#
_cell.length_a   1.000
_cell.length_b   1.000
_cell.length_c   1.000
_cell.angle_alpha   90.00
_cell.angle_beta   90.00
_cell.angle_gamma   90.00
#
_symmetry.space_group_name_H-M   'P 1'
#
loop_
_entity.id
_entity.type
_entity.pdbx_description
1 polymer ?
#
loop_
_entity_poly.entity_id
_entity_poly.type
_entity_poly.pdbx_seq_one_letter_code
_entity_poly.pdbx_strand_id
1 'polypeptide(L)'
;MWNLTKFVASRLSRSRRFFSSLIPRPCIIQKRGADILHDPWINKDTGFPLTERNRLGLRGLLPPRVISFEQQYARFMESYRSLEKNTVSESDTSHVALAKWRILNRLHDRNETLYFRVLIDNIKDFAPIIYTPTVGPVCQNYSGLFRRPRGMYFSAKDKGEMMSMIYNWPAQKEILTDGSRILGLGDLGVHGIGIPIGKLDMYVAAAGLNPQRILPVMLDVGTNNLKLIEDRLYLGLRQPRLEGEEYLSTIDEFIEAVLTRWPKAIVQFEDFQMKWAFETLKLIGKGFACLMMTYRELLELHLLDC
;
A
#
# COMPACT_ATOMS: atom_id res chain seq x y z
N MET A 1 -39.50 -14.80 57.01
CA MET A 1 -39.53 -15.90 56.03
C MET A 1 -39.51 -15.25 54.64
N TRP A 2 -38.34 -14.89 54.10
CA TRP A 2 -37.47 -15.72 53.26
C TRP A 2 -38.20 -16.34 52.05
N ASN A 3 -37.96 -15.75 50.87
CA ASN A 3 -37.64 -16.37 49.57
C ASN A 3 -37.63 -15.25 48.49
N LEU A 4 -36.48 -14.66 48.07
CA LEU A 4 -35.52 -15.15 47.06
C LEU A 4 -36.26 -15.72 45.82
N THR A 5 -36.26 -15.11 44.63
CA THR A 5 -35.07 -14.96 43.76
C THR A 5 -35.37 -14.11 42.50
N LYS A 6 -34.42 -13.21 42.19
CA LYS A 6 -33.85 -12.79 40.88
C LYS A 6 -34.66 -12.99 39.59
N PHE A 7 -34.87 -11.90 38.84
CA PHE A 7 -34.35 -11.73 37.46
C PHE A 7 -34.50 -10.26 37.02
N VAL A 8 -33.40 -9.50 37.04
CA VAL A 8 -33.32 -8.18 36.38
C VAL A 8 -32.91 -8.44 34.94
N ALA A 9 -33.88 -8.44 34.02
CA ALA A 9 -33.61 -8.42 32.59
C ALA A 9 -33.11 -7.02 32.22
N SER A 10 -31.80 -6.88 32.10
CA SER A 10 -31.16 -5.68 31.55
C SER A 10 -31.61 -5.50 30.10
N ARG A 11 -32.02 -4.26 29.79
CA ARG A 11 -32.37 -3.80 28.45
C ARG A 11 -31.16 -3.95 27.53
N LEU A 12 -31.13 -5.02 26.74
CA LEU A 12 -30.28 -5.10 25.55
C LEU A 12 -30.85 -4.15 24.50
N SER A 13 -30.34 -2.92 24.51
CA SER A 13 -30.36 -2.04 23.35
C SER A 13 -29.72 -2.78 22.18
N ARG A 14 -30.55 -3.32 21.29
CA ARG A 14 -30.12 -3.76 19.96
C ARG A 14 -29.65 -2.53 19.21
N SER A 15 -28.36 -2.20 19.36
CA SER A 15 -27.66 -1.31 18.45
C SER A 15 -27.83 -1.87 17.04
N ARG A 16 -28.73 -1.26 16.26
CA ARG A 16 -28.84 -1.50 14.82
C ARG A 16 -27.52 -0.99 14.22
N ARG A 17 -26.58 -1.91 13.97
CA ARG A 17 -25.43 -1.64 13.10
C ARG A 17 -26.02 -1.22 11.75
N PHE A 18 -25.94 0.07 11.45
CA PHE A 18 -26.15 0.61 10.11
C PHE A 18 -24.97 0.16 9.24
N PHE A 19 -24.93 -1.12 8.87
CA PHE A 19 -24.28 -1.45 7.62
C PHE A 19 -25.22 -0.94 6.54
N SER A 20 -24.87 0.20 5.96
CA SER A 20 -25.48 0.67 4.74
C SER A 20 -25.32 -0.43 3.69
N SER A 21 -26.37 -1.24 3.50
CA SER A 21 -26.57 -2.19 2.42
C SER A 21 -26.87 -1.49 1.09
N LEU A 22 -26.26 -0.33 0.86
CA LEU A 22 -26.24 0.27 -0.47
C LEU A 22 -25.45 -0.68 -1.35
N ILE A 23 -26.15 -1.41 -2.22
CA ILE A 23 -25.52 -2.09 -3.36
C ILE A 23 -24.64 -1.03 -4.02
N PRO A 24 -23.30 -1.17 -4.00
CA PRO A 24 -22.45 -0.17 -4.59
C PRO A 24 -22.88 0.02 -6.03
N ARG A 25 -23.09 1.29 -6.43
CA ARG A 25 -23.51 1.60 -7.80
C ARG A 25 -22.55 0.91 -8.78
N PRO A 26 -23.06 0.31 -9.86
CA PRO A 26 -22.19 -0.34 -10.84
C PRO A 26 -21.13 0.64 -11.33
N CYS A 27 -19.86 0.25 -11.26
CA CYS A 27 -18.77 1.05 -11.78
C CYS A 27 -18.82 1.05 -13.31
N ILE A 28 -19.01 2.22 -13.91
CA ILE A 28 -19.02 2.38 -15.36
C ILE A 28 -17.57 2.48 -15.82
N ILE A 29 -17.14 1.51 -16.63
CA ILE A 29 -15.79 1.47 -17.21
C ILE A 29 -15.84 1.72 -18.71
N GLN A 30 -14.86 2.49 -19.20
CA GLN A 30 -14.68 2.75 -20.64
C GLN A 30 -13.65 1.79 -21.29
N LYS A 31 -12.84 1.12 -20.47
CA LYS A 31 -11.83 0.13 -20.91
C LYS A 31 -12.49 -1.12 -21.49
N ARG A 32 -11.80 -1.81 -22.40
CA ARG A 32 -12.24 -3.08 -23.03
C ARG A 32 -11.06 -3.99 -23.29
N GLY A 33 -11.33 -5.28 -23.51
CA GLY A 33 -10.32 -6.26 -23.91
C GLY A 33 -9.18 -6.39 -22.90
N ALA A 34 -7.94 -6.41 -23.41
CA ALA A 34 -6.75 -6.56 -22.60
C ALA A 34 -6.56 -5.44 -21.56
N ASP A 35 -7.03 -4.22 -21.83
CA ASP A 35 -6.90 -3.09 -20.90
C ASP A 35 -7.58 -3.35 -19.55
N ILE A 36 -8.66 -4.14 -19.55
CA ILE A 36 -9.33 -4.56 -18.32
C ILE A 36 -8.49 -5.60 -17.57
N LEU A 37 -7.89 -6.55 -18.29
CA LEU A 37 -7.09 -7.62 -17.70
C LEU A 37 -5.77 -7.09 -17.11
N HIS A 38 -5.27 -5.97 -17.63
CA HIS A 38 -4.07 -5.30 -17.13
C HIS A 38 -4.34 -4.27 -16.01
N ASP A 39 -5.60 -4.00 -15.70
CA ASP A 39 -6.00 -3.10 -14.63
C ASP A 39 -6.43 -3.88 -13.38
N PRO A 40 -5.57 -3.95 -12.33
CA PRO A 40 -5.83 -4.76 -11.14
C PRO A 40 -7.05 -4.29 -10.33
N TRP A 41 -7.54 -3.07 -10.54
CA TRP A 41 -8.73 -2.56 -9.85
C TRP A 41 -10.02 -3.17 -10.36
N ILE A 42 -10.07 -3.52 -11.65
CA ILE A 42 -11.29 -4.00 -12.31
C ILE A 42 -11.17 -5.44 -12.82
N ASN A 43 -9.94 -5.96 -12.90
CA ASN A 43 -9.70 -7.34 -13.30
C ASN A 43 -10.29 -8.33 -12.28
N LYS A 44 -11.14 -9.23 -12.77
CA LYS A 44 -11.73 -10.34 -12.01
C LYS A 44 -11.13 -11.70 -12.38
N ASP A 45 -10.03 -11.72 -13.14
CA ASP A 45 -9.39 -12.91 -13.70
C ASP A 45 -10.42 -13.84 -14.38
N THR A 46 -10.42 -15.12 -14.02
CA THR A 46 -11.36 -16.13 -14.51
C THR A 46 -12.79 -15.96 -13.96
N GLY A 47 -13.01 -14.99 -13.06
CA GLY A 47 -14.29 -14.70 -12.43
C GLY A 47 -15.25 -13.84 -13.22
N PHE A 48 -14.85 -13.26 -14.36
CA PHE A 48 -15.78 -12.55 -15.23
C PHE A 48 -16.92 -13.47 -15.70
N PRO A 49 -18.19 -13.16 -15.40
CA PRO A 49 -19.34 -13.85 -15.96
C PRO A 49 -19.37 -13.75 -17.49
N LEU A 50 -20.01 -14.71 -18.16
CA LEU A 50 -20.02 -14.75 -19.62
C LEU A 50 -20.64 -13.50 -20.26
N THR A 51 -21.61 -12.88 -19.59
CA THR A 51 -22.23 -11.61 -19.99
C THR A 51 -21.24 -10.45 -19.94
N GLU A 52 -20.44 -10.34 -18.87
CA GLU A 52 -19.35 -9.35 -18.78
C GLU A 52 -18.29 -9.62 -19.83
N ARG A 53 -17.88 -10.88 -20.04
CA ARG A 53 -16.90 -11.24 -21.08
C ARG A 53 -17.35 -10.81 -22.48
N ASN A 54 -18.64 -10.93 -22.80
CA ASN A 54 -19.18 -10.47 -24.08
C ASN A 54 -19.13 -8.94 -24.21
N ARG A 55 -19.67 -8.25 -23.20
CA ARG A 55 -19.83 -6.78 -23.24
C ARG A 55 -18.48 -6.06 -23.19
N LEU A 56 -17.50 -6.66 -22.52
CA LEU A 56 -16.18 -6.11 -22.29
C LEU A 56 -15.13 -6.61 -23.31
N GLY A 57 -15.49 -7.52 -24.23
CA GLY A 57 -14.57 -8.03 -25.25
C GLY A 57 -13.49 -8.97 -24.71
N LEU A 58 -13.82 -9.80 -23.73
CA LEU A 58 -12.87 -10.72 -23.05
C LEU A 58 -12.97 -12.18 -23.53
N ARG A 59 -13.95 -12.51 -24.39
CA ARG A 59 -14.02 -13.86 -24.99
C ARG A 59 -12.77 -14.11 -25.85
N GLY A 60 -12.16 -15.28 -25.68
CA GLY A 60 -10.89 -15.64 -26.33
C GLY A 60 -9.64 -15.20 -25.55
N LEU A 61 -9.76 -14.25 -24.62
CA LEU A 61 -8.63 -13.78 -23.79
C LEU A 61 -8.51 -14.52 -22.45
N LEU A 62 -9.53 -15.30 -22.07
CA LEU A 62 -9.59 -16.05 -20.82
C LEU A 62 -9.99 -17.51 -21.08
N PRO A 63 -9.52 -18.47 -20.26
CA PRO A 63 -10.00 -19.85 -20.31
C PRO A 63 -11.54 -19.93 -20.23
N PRO A 64 -12.18 -20.90 -20.89
CA PRO A 64 -13.65 -20.93 -21.07
C PRO A 64 -14.43 -21.07 -19.75
N ARG A 65 -13.82 -21.69 -18.73
CA ARG A 65 -14.45 -21.88 -17.43
C ARG A 65 -14.54 -20.56 -16.66
N VAL A 66 -15.73 -20.26 -16.15
CA VAL A 66 -15.94 -19.19 -15.17
C VAL A 66 -15.73 -19.79 -13.78
N ILE A 67 -14.86 -19.18 -12.98
CA ILE A 67 -14.46 -19.66 -11.66
C ILE A 67 -15.00 -18.68 -10.62
N SER A 68 -15.71 -19.18 -9.59
CA SER A 68 -16.26 -18.30 -8.55
C SER A 68 -15.16 -17.59 -7.76
N PHE A 69 -15.50 -16.54 -7.04
CA PHE A 69 -14.53 -15.80 -6.24
C PHE A 69 -13.87 -16.69 -5.18
N GLU A 70 -14.66 -17.55 -4.52
CA GLU A 70 -14.21 -18.52 -3.51
C GLU A 70 -13.25 -19.55 -4.11
N GLN A 71 -13.53 -20.01 -5.33
CA GLN A 71 -12.64 -20.95 -6.03
C GLN A 71 -11.33 -20.28 -6.43
N GLN A 72 -11.35 -18.99 -6.82
CA GLN A 72 -10.13 -18.24 -7.11
C GLN A 72 -9.29 -18.02 -5.85
N TYR A 73 -9.93 -17.70 -4.73
CA TYR A 73 -9.31 -17.63 -3.41
C TYR A 73 -8.67 -18.97 -3.03
N ALA A 74 -9.41 -20.07 -3.12
CA ALA A 74 -8.90 -21.41 -2.81
C ALA A 74 -7.72 -21.80 -3.71
N ARG A 75 -7.78 -21.50 -5.01
CA ARG A 75 -6.68 -21.72 -5.95
C ARG A 75 -5.43 -20.93 -5.59
N PHE A 76 -5.59 -19.67 -5.17
CA PHE A 76 -4.45 -18.87 -4.70
C PHE A 76 -3.85 -19.46 -3.43
N MET A 77 -4.68 -19.80 -2.44
CA MET A 77 -4.22 -20.37 -1.17
C MET A 77 -3.53 -21.73 -1.36
N GLU A 78 -3.98 -22.56 -2.31
CA GLU A 78 -3.29 -23.81 -2.64
C GLU A 78 -1.90 -23.54 -3.23
N SER A 79 -1.78 -22.56 -4.13
CA SER A 79 -0.48 -22.14 -4.66
C SER A 79 0.44 -21.59 -3.58
N TYR A 80 -0.11 -20.83 -2.62
CA TYR A 80 0.64 -20.29 -1.49
C TYR A 80 1.13 -21.42 -0.57
N ARG A 81 0.25 -22.35 -0.18
CA ARG A 81 0.62 -23.53 0.63
C ARG A 81 1.62 -24.44 -0.07
N SER A 82 1.53 -24.57 -1.40
CA SER A 82 2.53 -25.32 -2.17
C SER A 82 3.90 -24.65 -2.09
N LEU A 83 3.96 -23.31 -2.14
CA LEU A 83 5.21 -22.59 -1.90
C LEU A 83 5.75 -22.91 -0.51
N GLU A 84 4.90 -22.84 0.52
CA GLU A 84 5.30 -23.14 1.90
C GLU A 84 5.91 -24.54 2.02
N LYS A 85 5.22 -25.56 1.51
CA LYS A 85 5.69 -26.95 1.49
C LYS A 85 7.04 -27.11 0.80
N ASN A 86 7.24 -26.43 -0.33
CA ASN A 86 8.47 -26.51 -1.11
C ASN A 86 9.64 -25.75 -0.46
N THR A 87 9.35 -24.87 0.51
CA THR A 87 10.35 -24.07 1.23
C THR A 87 10.61 -24.55 2.66
N VAL A 88 9.99 -25.66 3.11
CA VAL A 88 10.13 -26.14 4.49
C VAL A 88 11.58 -26.49 4.86
N SER A 89 12.35 -27.02 3.89
CA SER A 89 13.75 -27.37 4.10
C SER A 89 14.73 -26.20 3.96
N GLU A 90 14.25 -25.01 3.62
CA GLU A 90 15.09 -23.83 3.43
C GLU A 90 15.49 -23.25 4.80
N SER A 91 16.80 -23.13 5.04
CA SER A 91 17.31 -22.56 6.29
C SER A 91 17.28 -21.03 6.27
N ASP A 92 17.38 -20.41 5.08
CA ASP A 92 17.28 -18.96 4.93
C ASP A 92 15.82 -18.49 4.98
N THR A 93 15.39 -18.10 6.18
CA THR A 93 14.05 -17.57 6.44
C THR A 93 13.76 -16.31 5.61
N SER A 94 14.78 -15.49 5.29
CA SER A 94 14.61 -14.28 4.49
C SER A 94 14.28 -14.61 3.04
N HIS A 95 14.95 -15.62 2.47
CA HIS A 95 14.64 -16.10 1.12
C HIS A 95 13.21 -16.61 1.00
N VAL A 96 12.74 -17.40 1.98
CA VAL A 96 11.35 -17.88 2.03
C VAL A 96 10.35 -16.73 2.14
N ALA A 97 10.63 -15.76 3.02
CA ALA A 97 9.77 -14.59 3.21
C ALA A 97 9.67 -13.75 1.93
N LEU A 98 10.79 -13.53 1.21
CA LEU A 98 10.81 -12.85 -0.08
C LEU A 98 10.03 -13.60 -1.16
N ALA A 99 10.10 -14.94 -1.18
CA ALA A 99 9.30 -15.74 -2.11
C ALA A 99 7.79 -15.60 -1.82
N LYS A 100 7.41 -15.63 -0.54
CA LYS A 100 6.03 -15.39 -0.08
C LYS A 100 5.54 -13.98 -0.41
N TRP A 101 6.40 -12.98 -0.24
CA TRP A 101 6.10 -11.60 -0.64
C TRP A 101 5.90 -11.50 -2.16
N ARG A 102 6.76 -12.13 -2.97
CA ARG A 102 6.64 -12.11 -4.44
C ARG A 102 5.32 -12.69 -4.94
N ILE A 103 4.83 -13.79 -4.35
CA ILE A 103 3.55 -14.39 -4.77
C ILE A 103 2.36 -13.51 -4.39
N LEU A 104 2.39 -12.87 -3.21
CA LEU A 104 1.39 -11.89 -2.80
C LEU A 104 1.43 -10.64 -3.69
N ASN A 105 2.61 -10.09 -3.98
CA ASN A 105 2.75 -8.93 -4.85
C ASN A 105 2.29 -9.22 -6.29
N ARG A 106 2.52 -10.43 -6.81
CA ARG A 106 1.95 -10.86 -8.11
C ARG A 106 0.44 -10.91 -8.12
N LEU A 107 -0.18 -11.30 -6.99
CA LEU A 107 -1.64 -11.25 -6.86
C LEU A 107 -2.10 -9.79 -6.82
N HIS A 108 -1.42 -8.94 -6.05
CA HIS A 108 -1.69 -7.51 -5.97
C HIS A 108 -1.65 -6.86 -7.37
N ASP A 109 -0.63 -7.15 -8.17
CA ASP A 109 -0.43 -6.61 -9.54
C ASP A 109 -1.45 -7.07 -10.57
N ARG A 110 -2.18 -8.14 -10.26
CA ARG A 110 -3.16 -8.76 -11.15
C ARG A 110 -4.59 -8.47 -10.76
N ASN A 111 -4.94 -8.62 -9.48
CA ASN A 111 -6.32 -8.58 -8.99
C ASN A 111 -6.34 -8.08 -7.54
N GLU A 112 -6.56 -6.78 -7.39
CA GLU A 112 -6.46 -6.08 -6.11
C GLU A 112 -7.62 -6.44 -5.16
N THR A 113 -8.80 -6.73 -5.71
CA THR A 113 -9.94 -7.20 -4.91
C THR A 113 -9.64 -8.56 -4.26
N LEU A 114 -9.09 -9.51 -5.04
CA LEU A 114 -8.72 -10.82 -4.51
C LEU A 114 -7.52 -10.72 -3.55
N TYR A 115 -6.54 -9.86 -3.85
CA TYR A 115 -5.42 -9.57 -2.97
C TYR A 115 -5.87 -9.11 -1.59
N PHE A 116 -6.69 -8.07 -1.50
CA PHE A 116 -7.14 -7.57 -0.21
C PHE A 116 -8.05 -8.56 0.52
N ARG A 117 -8.87 -9.34 -0.20
CA ARG A 117 -9.61 -10.43 0.44
C ARG A 117 -8.69 -11.45 1.10
N VAL A 118 -7.66 -11.88 0.38
CA VAL A 118 -6.64 -12.82 0.87
C VAL A 118 -5.91 -12.26 2.08
N LEU A 119 -5.57 -10.97 2.08
CA LEU A 119 -4.97 -10.31 3.23
C LEU A 119 -5.92 -10.26 4.43
N ILE A 120 -7.15 -9.77 4.24
CA ILE A 120 -8.13 -9.61 5.33
C ILE A 120 -8.40 -10.94 6.03
N ASP A 121 -8.63 -12.01 5.26
CA ASP A 121 -8.96 -13.32 5.82
C ASP A 121 -7.77 -13.99 6.54
N ASN A 122 -6.52 -13.54 6.30
CA ASN A 122 -5.30 -14.17 6.82
C ASN A 122 -4.30 -13.13 7.37
N ILE A 123 -4.78 -12.00 7.88
CA ILE A 123 -3.92 -10.84 8.17
C ILE A 123 -2.83 -11.15 9.20
N LYS A 124 -3.11 -12.03 10.16
CA LYS A 124 -2.15 -12.48 11.18
C LYS A 124 -0.89 -13.12 10.56
N ASP A 125 -1.07 -13.91 9.50
CA ASP A 125 0.01 -14.64 8.85
C ASP A 125 0.66 -13.81 7.73
N PHE A 126 -0.10 -12.92 7.08
CA PHE A 126 0.39 -12.14 5.94
C PHE A 126 0.94 -10.76 6.30
N ALA A 127 0.53 -10.14 7.40
CA ALA A 127 1.12 -8.90 7.90
C ALA A 127 2.66 -8.96 7.99
N PRO A 128 3.30 -10.01 8.57
CA PRO A 128 4.76 -10.08 8.61
C PRO A 128 5.42 -10.31 7.25
N ILE A 129 4.65 -10.71 6.24
CA ILE A 129 5.13 -10.92 4.86
C ILE A 129 5.04 -9.65 4.03
N ILE A 130 3.93 -8.90 4.11
CA ILE A 130 3.73 -7.66 3.34
C ILE A 130 4.37 -6.43 4.00
N TYR A 131 4.61 -6.51 5.32
CA TYR A 131 5.20 -5.44 6.12
C TYR A 131 6.42 -5.98 6.91
N THR A 132 6.67 -5.48 8.11
CA THR A 132 7.82 -5.89 8.93
C THR A 132 7.69 -7.34 9.41
N PRO A 133 8.75 -8.17 9.34
CA PRO A 133 10.13 -7.80 8.99
C PRO A 133 10.48 -7.91 7.48
N THR A 134 9.65 -8.57 6.67
CA THR A 134 9.96 -8.94 5.27
C THR A 134 10.13 -7.73 4.34
N VAL A 135 9.40 -6.64 4.59
CA VAL A 135 9.51 -5.40 3.80
C VAL A 135 10.93 -4.83 3.84
N GLY A 136 11.72 -5.15 4.86
CA GLY A 136 13.11 -4.73 4.97
C GLY A 136 14.00 -5.27 3.85
N PRO A 137 14.17 -6.60 3.74
CA PRO A 137 14.83 -7.24 2.61
C PRO A 137 14.23 -6.87 1.25
N VAL A 138 12.91 -6.65 1.16
CA VAL A 138 12.26 -6.16 -0.06
C VAL A 138 12.82 -4.79 -0.46
N CYS A 139 12.89 -3.84 0.49
CA CYS A 139 13.46 -2.53 0.22
C CYS A 139 14.95 -2.65 -0.13
N GLN A 140 15.74 -3.43 0.61
CA GLN A 140 17.18 -3.60 0.28
C GLN A 140 17.41 -4.05 -1.17
N ASN A 141 16.49 -4.83 -1.74
CA ASN A 141 16.59 -5.37 -3.10
C ASN A 141 15.59 -4.74 -4.10
N TYR A 142 14.98 -3.60 -3.77
CA TYR A 142 13.79 -3.10 -4.46
C TYR A 142 13.99 -2.92 -5.97
N SER A 143 15.12 -2.34 -6.40
CA SER A 143 15.38 -2.15 -7.84
C SER A 143 15.37 -3.45 -8.64
N GLY A 144 15.94 -4.54 -8.11
CA GLY A 144 15.89 -5.86 -8.76
C GLY A 144 14.50 -6.52 -8.70
N LEU A 145 13.70 -6.16 -7.69
CA LEU A 145 12.34 -6.64 -7.47
C LEU A 145 11.28 -5.84 -8.23
N PHE A 146 11.61 -4.65 -8.74
CA PHE A 146 10.67 -3.77 -9.42
C PHE A 146 10.02 -4.47 -10.62
N ARG A 147 8.70 -4.40 -10.72
CA ARG A 147 7.91 -5.00 -11.80
C ARG A 147 6.81 -4.08 -12.31
N ARG A 148 6.00 -3.56 -11.39
CA ARG A 148 4.91 -2.62 -11.67
C ARG A 148 5.01 -1.45 -10.69
N PRO A 149 4.88 -0.19 -11.15
CA PRO A 149 4.86 0.96 -10.25
C PRO A 149 3.59 0.94 -9.39
N ARG A 150 3.73 1.22 -8.09
CA ARG A 150 2.64 1.22 -7.08
C ARG A 150 2.51 2.52 -6.30
N GLY A 151 2.98 3.62 -6.88
CA GLY A 151 2.93 4.93 -6.26
C GLY A 151 3.42 5.99 -7.21
N MET A 152 3.55 7.21 -6.69
CA MET A 152 4.21 8.30 -7.41
C MET A 152 5.62 8.49 -6.89
N TYR A 153 6.52 8.87 -7.80
CA TYR A 153 7.90 9.18 -7.50
C TYR A 153 8.14 10.62 -7.90
N PHE A 154 8.63 11.41 -6.96
CA PHE A 154 9.08 12.78 -7.16
C PHE A 154 10.56 12.82 -6.88
N SER A 155 11.34 13.36 -7.79
CA SER A 155 12.79 13.48 -7.66
C SER A 155 13.16 14.93 -7.41
N ALA A 156 14.28 15.15 -6.72
CA ALA A 156 14.88 16.49 -6.64
C ALA A 156 15.20 17.10 -8.03
N LYS A 157 15.34 16.27 -9.07
CA LYS A 157 15.50 16.74 -10.45
C LYS A 157 14.21 17.27 -11.08
N ASP A 158 13.06 17.00 -10.47
CA ASP A 158 11.75 17.45 -10.92
C ASP A 158 11.35 18.80 -10.30
N LYS A 159 12.28 19.45 -9.57
CA LYS A 159 12.04 20.74 -8.96
C LYS A 159 11.64 21.78 -10.01
N GLY A 160 10.52 22.46 -9.80
CA GLY A 160 9.84 23.36 -10.73
C GLY A 160 8.66 22.71 -11.48
N GLU A 161 8.56 21.38 -11.48
CA GLU A 161 7.58 20.62 -12.26
C GLU A 161 6.62 19.78 -11.39
N MET A 162 6.81 19.72 -10.07
CA MET A 162 6.02 18.81 -9.22
C MET A 162 4.52 19.12 -9.26
N MET A 163 4.19 20.40 -9.41
CA MET A 163 2.82 20.91 -9.60
C MET A 163 2.14 20.34 -10.85
N SER A 164 2.87 20.10 -11.94
CA SER A 164 2.31 19.51 -13.16
C SER A 164 2.22 17.99 -13.02
N MET A 165 3.26 17.38 -12.43
CA MET A 165 3.36 15.93 -12.25
C MET A 165 2.25 15.34 -11.38
N ILE A 166 1.80 16.04 -10.33
CA ILE A 166 0.76 15.54 -9.41
C ILE A 166 -0.57 15.21 -10.15
N TYR A 167 -0.81 15.85 -11.30
CA TYR A 167 -2.00 15.60 -12.14
C TYR A 167 -1.90 14.35 -13.01
N ASN A 168 -0.72 13.72 -13.13
CA ASN A 168 -0.57 12.44 -13.82
C ASN A 168 -1.29 11.31 -13.06
N TRP A 169 -1.58 11.48 -11.77
CA TRP A 169 -2.38 10.51 -11.05
C TRP A 169 -3.87 10.63 -11.38
N PRO A 170 -4.54 9.56 -11.84
CA PRO A 170 -5.86 9.65 -12.47
C PRO A 170 -7.02 9.89 -11.49
N ALA A 171 -6.78 9.83 -10.18
CA ALA A 171 -7.83 9.81 -9.16
C ALA A 171 -7.57 10.79 -8.01
N GLN A 172 -8.64 11.14 -7.29
CA GLN A 172 -8.58 11.92 -6.04
C GLN A 172 -7.97 11.08 -4.91
N LYS A 173 -7.13 11.69 -4.07
CA LYS A 173 -6.45 11.02 -2.96
C LYS A 173 -6.69 11.73 -1.64
N GLU A 174 -6.71 10.92 -0.59
CA GLU A 174 -6.98 11.34 0.78
C GLU A 174 -5.83 11.03 1.72
N ILE A 175 -5.04 10.00 1.47
CA ILE A 175 -3.91 9.64 2.33
C ILE A 175 -2.68 9.39 1.48
N LEU A 176 -1.60 10.11 1.79
CA LEU A 176 -0.30 9.98 1.15
C LEU A 176 0.74 9.59 2.20
N THR A 177 1.73 8.80 1.83
CA THR A 177 2.86 8.48 2.71
C THR A 177 4.17 8.46 1.94
N ASP A 178 5.21 9.10 2.49
CA ASP A 178 6.55 9.14 1.91
C ASP A 178 7.46 8.07 2.53
N GLY A 179 8.36 7.47 1.74
CA GLY A 179 9.24 6.37 2.19
C GLY A 179 10.65 6.83 2.61
N SER A 180 10.80 8.01 3.23
CA SER A 180 12.10 8.69 3.28
C SER A 180 13.14 8.09 4.25
N ARG A 181 12.75 7.22 5.19
CA ARG A 181 13.70 6.40 5.98
C ARG A 181 13.10 5.08 6.42
N ILE A 182 13.96 4.06 6.51
CA ILE A 182 13.57 2.69 6.86
C ILE A 182 14.23 2.31 8.17
N LEU A 183 13.40 1.97 9.16
CA LEU A 183 13.85 1.66 10.50
C LEU A 183 14.78 0.45 10.50
N GLY A 184 15.94 0.63 11.14
CA GLY A 184 16.96 -0.42 11.32
C GLY A 184 17.78 -0.78 10.08
N LEU A 185 17.43 -0.29 8.88
CA LEU A 185 18.10 -0.66 7.61
C LEU A 185 18.93 0.47 7.00
N GLY A 186 18.90 1.64 7.62
CA GLY A 186 19.66 2.79 7.19
C GLY A 186 19.02 3.52 6.00
N ASP A 187 19.87 4.14 5.20
CA ASP A 187 19.46 4.89 4.01
C ASP A 187 19.35 3.95 2.80
N LEU A 188 18.15 3.77 2.26
CA LEU A 188 17.95 3.00 1.03
C LEU A 188 17.46 3.85 -0.16
N GLY A 189 17.44 5.19 -0.03
CA GLY A 189 16.94 6.09 -1.08
C GLY A 189 15.58 5.68 -1.64
N VAL A 190 15.44 5.63 -2.98
CA VAL A 190 14.17 5.29 -3.66
C VAL A 190 13.66 3.88 -3.34
N HIS A 191 14.52 2.98 -2.87
CA HIS A 191 14.10 1.64 -2.48
C HIS A 191 13.11 1.66 -1.30
N GLY A 192 13.08 2.73 -0.51
CA GLY A 192 12.20 2.87 0.64
C GLY A 192 10.72 2.90 0.32
N ILE A 193 10.32 2.99 -0.95
CA ILE A 193 8.91 3.00 -1.38
C ILE A 193 8.17 1.71 -0.98
N GLY A 194 8.89 0.61 -0.70
CA GLY A 194 8.28 -0.61 -0.18
C GLY A 194 7.57 -0.40 1.17
N ILE A 195 8.03 0.54 1.99
CA ILE A 195 7.43 0.87 3.29
C ILE A 195 6.04 1.50 3.13
N PRO A 196 5.86 2.64 2.42
CA PRO A 196 4.54 3.24 2.24
C PRO A 196 3.58 2.31 1.51
N ILE A 197 4.06 1.46 0.58
CA ILE A 197 3.21 0.43 -0.05
C ILE A 197 2.68 -0.55 0.99
N GLY A 198 3.56 -1.22 1.74
CA GLY A 198 3.14 -2.22 2.73
C GLY A 198 2.31 -1.62 3.88
N LYS A 199 2.61 -0.37 4.28
CA LYS A 199 1.84 0.34 5.31
C LYS A 199 0.42 0.63 4.86
N LEU A 200 0.25 1.11 3.63
CA LEU A 200 -1.07 1.37 3.08
C LEU A 200 -1.85 0.07 2.81
N ASP A 201 -1.17 -1.01 2.43
CA ASP A 201 -1.80 -2.34 2.34
C ASP A 201 -2.37 -2.79 3.70
N MET A 202 -1.63 -2.53 4.79
CA MET A 202 -2.12 -2.77 6.15
C MET A 202 -3.32 -1.89 6.51
N TYR A 203 -3.34 -0.61 6.10
CA TYR A 203 -4.49 0.26 6.34
C TYR A 203 -5.74 -0.19 5.60
N VAL A 204 -5.61 -0.68 4.37
CA VAL A 204 -6.75 -1.24 3.64
C VAL A 204 -7.23 -2.52 4.31
N ALA A 205 -6.31 -3.45 4.61
CA ALA A 205 -6.68 -4.76 5.14
C ALA A 205 -7.18 -4.73 6.60
N ALA A 206 -6.56 -3.93 7.47
CA ALA A 206 -6.88 -3.91 8.91
C ALA A 206 -7.89 -2.82 9.28
N ALA A 207 -7.85 -1.66 8.62
CA ALA A 207 -8.70 -0.51 8.96
C ALA A 207 -9.81 -0.25 7.93
N GLY A 208 -9.89 -1.02 6.84
CA GLY A 208 -10.97 -0.94 5.86
C GLY A 208 -10.92 0.32 5.00
N LEU A 209 -9.76 0.95 4.86
CA LEU A 209 -9.57 2.11 3.99
C LEU A 209 -9.80 1.71 2.52
N ASN A 210 -10.37 2.62 1.73
CA ASN A 210 -10.58 2.37 0.31
C ASN A 210 -9.23 2.46 -0.44
N PRO A 211 -8.76 1.39 -1.11
CA PRO A 211 -7.48 1.39 -1.81
C PRO A 211 -7.41 2.45 -2.93
N GLN A 212 -8.54 2.88 -3.48
CA GLN A 212 -8.57 3.94 -4.50
C GLN A 212 -8.27 5.33 -3.94
N ARG A 213 -8.34 5.54 -2.62
CA ARG A 213 -8.19 6.85 -1.96
C ARG A 213 -6.81 7.03 -1.30
N ILE A 214 -6.01 5.98 -1.23
CA ILE A 214 -4.64 6.00 -0.70
C ILE A 214 -3.62 6.10 -1.83
N LEU A 215 -2.45 6.68 -1.55
CA LEU A 215 -1.36 6.81 -2.53
C LEU A 215 0.01 6.69 -1.85
N PRO A 216 0.79 5.63 -2.14
CA PRO A 216 2.19 5.60 -1.80
C PRO A 216 2.95 6.64 -2.62
N VAL A 217 3.81 7.43 -1.96
CA VAL A 217 4.68 8.40 -2.61
C VAL A 217 6.13 8.15 -2.20
N MET A 218 7.06 8.40 -3.11
CA MET A 218 8.49 8.45 -2.82
C MET A 218 9.03 9.80 -3.26
N LEU A 219 9.69 10.49 -2.34
CA LEU A 219 10.41 11.72 -2.61
C LEU A 219 11.92 11.43 -2.59
N ASP A 220 12.49 11.28 -3.78
CA ASP A 220 13.89 10.93 -4.00
C ASP A 220 14.76 12.18 -4.07
N VAL A 221 15.38 12.51 -2.94
CA VAL A 221 16.35 13.61 -2.81
C VAL A 221 17.80 13.12 -2.90
N GLY A 222 18.03 11.90 -3.41
CA GLY A 222 19.32 11.22 -3.37
C GLY A 222 19.43 10.22 -2.21
N THR A 223 20.60 9.60 -2.11
CA THR A 223 20.93 8.65 -1.03
C THR A 223 22.39 8.80 -0.64
N ASN A 224 22.70 8.66 0.66
CA ASN A 224 24.07 8.62 1.17
C ASN A 224 24.62 7.19 1.22
N ASN A 225 23.86 6.20 0.73
CA ASN A 225 24.29 4.82 0.66
C ASN A 225 25.15 4.58 -0.58
N LEU A 226 26.47 4.59 -0.39
CA LEU A 226 27.46 4.41 -1.47
C LEU A 226 27.23 3.12 -2.27
N LYS A 227 26.78 2.03 -1.62
CA LYS A 227 26.49 0.77 -2.34
C LYS A 227 25.39 0.96 -3.38
N LEU A 228 24.36 1.75 -3.07
CA LEU A 228 23.28 2.07 -4.01
C LEU A 228 23.72 3.06 -5.08
N ILE A 229 24.55 4.06 -4.72
CA ILE A 229 25.10 4.99 -5.71
C ILE A 229 25.97 4.24 -6.74
N GLU A 230 26.74 3.25 -6.31
CA GLU A 230 27.63 2.46 -7.18
C GLU A 230 26.88 1.39 -7.98
N ASP A 231 25.75 0.90 -7.46
CA ASP A 231 24.91 -0.09 -8.14
C ASP A 231 24.33 0.47 -9.46
N ARG A 232 24.59 -0.24 -10.55
CA ARG A 232 24.10 0.11 -11.89
C ARG A 232 22.61 -0.13 -12.06
N LEU A 233 22.02 -0.99 -11.22
CA LEU A 233 20.60 -1.32 -11.26
C LEU A 233 19.76 -0.40 -10.36
N TYR A 234 20.39 0.44 -9.53
CA TYR A 234 19.67 1.35 -8.65
C TYR A 234 18.79 2.31 -9.46
N LEU A 235 17.49 2.32 -9.16
CA LEU A 235 16.48 3.10 -9.88
C LEU A 235 16.41 4.57 -9.44
N GLY A 236 17.05 4.94 -8.33
CA GLY A 236 16.96 6.29 -7.77
C GLY A 236 18.07 7.22 -8.24
N LEU A 237 18.05 8.43 -7.71
CA LEU A 237 19.10 9.42 -7.93
C LEU A 237 20.45 8.94 -7.38
N ARG A 238 21.41 8.74 -8.28
CA ARG A 238 22.79 8.34 -7.96
C ARG A 238 23.64 9.54 -7.52
N GLN A 239 23.18 10.24 -6.49
CA GLN A 239 23.85 11.38 -5.88
C GLN A 239 23.65 11.35 -4.35
N PRO A 240 24.53 11.98 -3.57
CA PRO A 240 24.30 12.22 -2.15
C PRO A 240 22.98 12.94 -1.90
N ARG A 241 22.42 12.75 -0.69
CA ARG A 241 21.20 13.46 -0.30
C ARG A 241 21.39 14.96 -0.35
N LEU A 242 20.38 15.67 -0.82
CA LEU A 242 20.30 17.11 -0.68
C LEU A 242 20.35 17.52 0.81
N GLU A 243 20.93 18.68 1.07
CA GLU A 243 20.98 19.28 2.41
C GLU A 243 20.50 20.73 2.39
N GLY A 244 20.13 21.23 3.57
CA GLY A 244 19.83 22.64 3.78
C GLY A 244 18.66 23.13 2.92
N GLU A 245 18.85 24.28 2.29
CA GLU A 245 17.79 24.96 1.55
C GLU A 245 17.36 24.22 0.29
N GLU A 246 18.26 23.51 -0.38
CA GLU A 246 17.91 22.69 -1.55
C GLU A 246 16.96 21.55 -1.17
N TYR A 247 17.22 20.90 -0.02
CA TYR A 247 16.31 19.89 0.52
C TYR A 247 14.96 20.51 0.88
N LEU A 248 14.97 21.55 1.73
CA LEU A 248 13.73 22.16 2.25
C LEU A 248 12.84 22.70 1.13
N SER A 249 13.41 23.39 0.15
CA SER A 249 12.66 23.92 -0.99
C SER A 249 12.07 22.82 -1.91
N THR A 250 12.71 21.66 -1.98
CA THR A 250 12.17 20.50 -2.71
C THR A 250 10.98 19.89 -1.96
N ILE A 251 11.09 19.77 -0.63
CA ILE A 251 9.97 19.30 0.20
C ILE A 251 8.78 20.27 0.13
N ASP A 252 9.05 21.58 0.18
CA ASP A 252 8.05 22.64 0.16
C ASP A 252 7.24 22.61 -1.15
N GLU A 253 7.92 22.55 -2.31
CA GLU A 253 7.25 22.44 -3.61
C GLU A 253 6.38 21.17 -3.72
N PHE A 254 6.89 20.03 -3.23
CA PHE A 254 6.12 18.79 -3.22
C PHE A 254 4.84 18.93 -2.39
N ILE A 255 4.95 19.50 -1.18
CA ILE A 255 3.79 19.73 -0.31
C ILE A 255 2.81 20.67 -1.01
N GLU A 256 3.28 21.77 -1.59
CA GLU A 256 2.43 22.72 -2.33
C GLU A 256 1.67 22.04 -3.48
N ALA A 257 2.34 21.14 -4.23
CA ALA A 257 1.71 20.34 -5.29
C ALA A 257 0.62 19.41 -4.78
N VAL A 258 0.90 18.69 -3.69
CA VAL A 258 -0.09 17.82 -3.05
C VAL A 258 -1.30 18.62 -2.56
N LEU A 259 -1.07 19.74 -1.87
CA LEU A 259 -2.13 20.56 -1.28
C LEU A 259 -2.97 21.28 -2.33
N THR A 260 -2.34 21.73 -3.41
CA THR A 260 -3.07 22.36 -4.53
C THR A 260 -4.00 21.35 -5.18
N ARG A 261 -3.53 20.11 -5.38
CA ARG A 261 -4.32 19.07 -6.03
C ARG A 261 -5.37 18.44 -5.10
N TRP A 262 -4.99 18.18 -3.85
CA TRP A 262 -5.77 17.48 -2.84
C TRP A 262 -5.74 18.24 -1.50
N PRO A 263 -6.48 19.35 -1.38
CA PRO A 263 -6.40 20.25 -0.21
C PRO A 263 -6.88 19.63 1.11
N LYS A 264 -7.53 18.47 1.06
CA LYS A 264 -8.02 17.71 2.23
C LYS A 264 -7.25 16.42 2.46
N ALA A 265 -6.20 16.15 1.69
CA ALA A 265 -5.40 14.96 1.91
C ALA A 265 -4.70 15.03 3.27
N ILE A 266 -4.54 13.87 3.90
CA ILE A 266 -3.68 13.63 5.04
C ILE A 266 -2.36 13.14 4.47
N VAL A 267 -1.28 13.86 4.74
CA VAL A 267 0.06 13.43 4.39
C VAL A 267 0.69 12.88 5.65
N GLN A 268 1.08 11.63 5.59
CA GLN A 268 1.70 10.89 6.66
C GLN A 268 3.16 10.68 6.33
N PHE A 269 4.01 11.42 7.01
CA PHE A 269 5.43 11.29 6.78
C PHE A 269 6.03 10.15 7.59
N GLU A 270 6.78 9.28 6.93
CA GLU A 270 7.48 8.17 7.60
C GLU A 270 8.95 8.52 7.79
N ASP A 271 9.30 8.75 9.05
CA ASP A 271 10.68 8.88 9.53
C ASP A 271 11.57 9.81 8.68
N PHE A 272 11.25 11.11 8.64
CA PHE A 272 12.20 12.10 8.13
C PHE A 272 13.61 11.93 8.72
N GLN A 273 14.63 12.37 7.98
CA GLN A 273 15.93 12.60 8.61
C GLN A 273 15.72 13.50 9.83
N MET A 274 16.03 13.00 11.04
CA MET A 274 15.81 13.73 12.29
C MET A 274 16.38 15.16 12.27
N LYS A 275 17.44 15.38 11.46
CA LYS A 275 18.08 16.69 11.23
C LYS A 275 17.12 17.77 10.71
N TRP A 276 16.11 17.41 9.91
CA TRP A 276 15.20 18.36 9.25
C TRP A 276 13.74 18.17 9.64
N ALA A 277 13.42 17.18 10.46
CA ALA A 277 12.05 16.85 10.84
C ALA A 277 11.31 18.07 11.41
N PHE A 278 11.97 18.89 12.23
CA PHE A 278 11.34 20.05 12.87
C PHE A 278 11.10 21.21 11.89
N GLU A 279 12.03 21.49 11.00
CA GLU A 279 11.92 22.49 9.94
C GLU A 279 10.83 22.10 8.94
N THR A 280 10.81 20.83 8.53
CA THR A 280 9.76 20.29 7.66
C THR A 280 8.39 20.36 8.33
N LEU A 281 8.28 20.05 9.62
CA LEU A 281 7.04 20.21 10.38
C LEU A 281 6.57 21.67 10.44
N LYS A 282 7.48 22.64 10.55
CA LYS A 282 7.12 24.06 10.52
C LYS A 282 6.58 24.50 9.16
N LEU A 283 7.13 23.97 8.06
CA LEU A 283 6.61 24.21 6.72
C LEU A 283 5.18 23.65 6.59
N ILE A 284 4.96 22.43 7.09
CA ILE A 284 3.65 21.75 7.04
C ILE A 284 2.62 22.38 8.00
N GLY A 285 3.06 22.86 9.17
CA GLY A 285 2.21 23.26 10.30
C GLY A 285 1.35 24.52 10.11
N LYS A 286 1.40 25.19 8.95
CA LYS A 286 0.62 26.42 8.67
C LYS A 286 -0.85 26.19 8.30
N GLY A 287 -1.39 24.97 8.42
CA GLY A 287 -2.85 24.74 8.26
C GLY A 287 -3.29 23.31 8.01
N PHE A 288 -2.58 22.30 8.51
CA PHE A 288 -2.67 20.95 7.95
C PHE A 288 -2.90 19.83 8.98
N ALA A 289 -3.61 18.78 8.55
CA ALA A 289 -3.70 17.51 9.28
C ALA A 289 -2.55 16.57 8.82
N CYS A 290 -1.33 16.84 9.28
CA CYS A 290 -0.19 15.94 9.09
C CYS A 290 -0.04 15.10 10.35
N LEU A 291 0.06 13.79 10.17
CA LEU A 291 0.58 12.90 11.20
C LEU A 291 2.02 12.54 10.84
N MET A 292 2.98 12.96 11.66
CA MET A 292 4.29 12.33 11.68
C MET A 292 4.20 11.11 12.58
N MET A 293 3.93 9.94 12.00
CA MET A 293 3.94 8.72 12.78
C MET A 293 5.37 8.23 12.95
N THR A 294 5.97 8.50 14.12
CA THR A 294 7.11 7.69 14.58
C THR A 294 6.59 6.36 15.10
N TYR A 295 7.39 5.29 15.06
CA TYR A 295 6.99 3.92 15.46
C TYR A 295 6.32 3.83 16.85
N ARG A 296 6.53 4.82 17.73
CA ARG A 296 5.92 4.93 19.05
C ARG A 296 4.40 5.13 18.99
N GLU A 297 3.89 5.84 17.98
CA GLU A 297 2.45 6.14 17.83
C GLU A 297 1.65 4.96 17.27
N LEU A 298 2.30 4.07 16.51
CA LEU A 298 1.70 2.81 16.02
C LEU A 298 1.41 1.81 17.15
N LEU A 299 2.16 1.87 18.26
CA LEU A 299 1.95 1.04 19.45
C LEU A 299 0.89 1.62 20.41
N GLU A 300 0.70 2.94 20.41
CA GLU A 300 -0.31 3.60 21.25
C GLU A 300 -1.72 3.60 20.62
N LEU A 301 -1.82 3.45 19.29
CA LEU A 301 -3.08 3.13 18.61
C LEU A 301 -3.48 1.67 18.88
N HIS A 302 -4.16 1.44 20.01
CA HIS A 302 -4.87 0.19 20.34
C HIS A 302 -5.84 -0.22 19.20
N LEU A 303 -5.33 -0.98 18.23
CA LEU A 303 -6.12 -1.68 17.20
C LEU A 303 -6.08 -3.21 17.37
N LEU A 304 -5.75 -3.70 18.57
CA LEU A 304 -5.76 -5.15 18.88
C LEU A 304 -6.49 -5.53 20.17
N ASP A 305 -7.41 -4.70 20.65
CA ASP A 305 -8.42 -5.11 21.63
C ASP A 305 -9.83 -4.89 21.06
N CYS A 306 -10.23 -5.76 20.13
CA CYS A 306 -11.62 -6.04 19.73
C CYS A 306 -11.72 -7.45 19.14
#